data_AF-A0AA47MBD3-F1
#
_entry.id   AF-A0AA47MBD3-F1
#
_cell.length_a   1.000
_cell.length_b   1.000
_cell.length_c   1.000
_cell.angle_alpha   90.00
_cell.angle_beta   90.00
_cell.angle_gamma   90.00
#
_symmetry.space_group_name_H-M   'P 1'
#
loop_
_entity.id
_entity.type
_entity.pdbx_description
1 polymer ?
#
loop_
_entity_poly.entity_id
_entity_poly.type
_entity_poly.pdbx_seq_one_letter_code
_entity_poly.pdbx_strand_id
1 'polypeptide(L)'
;MDQFGEDLVAALRDVVEAANWQCVGPTTRFSSPCTKLFSEDGDHVVLIHQDGLYRAMDASCPHEGGPLELGDIEDLGDGKLVLVCPWHHFDFCVETGVSSTGLQNNVYDVRVVRGDVFVNAPNALSLAPFPVTSATCTGGVSSDVHSESSAEDSLCFWAAKILSTPDPMEKVDLTFKVQERWDSAPGAMEVGRTAPPQQPSRKEDLTVLQPGKIKRGKGGTQASRVALLHSLANIEQWAIDLSWDVIARFSAFRLQNGEPLPRQFFTDFVKVAGDEAKHYQLLEKRITELGSYFGALPVHNGLWQSATDTADDLLARLAIVHMVHEARGLDVHPQTLSRFAAQSDRASVEVLEVIYRDEITHVAAGLTWFTYICAQEGRDCLSTFHGLVKKHFKGYLKPPFNTEGRKTAGMTEEWYIPLVKPSSQQEKQPGKPSVLTNCSDATAL
;
A
#
# COMPACT_ATOMS: atom_id res chain seq x y z
N MET A 1 50.03 -14.28 22.45
CA MET A 1 49.25 -15.24 21.64
C MET A 1 47.79 -15.30 22.08
N ASP A 2 47.48 -15.02 23.35
CA ASP A 2 46.09 -15.09 23.86
C ASP A 2 45.17 -13.95 23.40
N GLN A 3 45.69 -12.76 23.13
CA GLN A 3 44.88 -11.61 22.70
C GLN A 3 44.29 -11.79 21.29
N PHE A 4 44.99 -12.52 20.42
CA PHE A 4 44.50 -12.86 19.07
C PHE A 4 43.38 -13.91 19.12
N GLY A 5 43.40 -14.79 20.13
CA GLY A 5 42.35 -15.78 20.36
C GLY A 5 41.08 -15.15 20.92
N GLU A 6 41.22 -14.18 21.84
CA GLU A 6 40.09 -13.42 22.38
C GLU A 6 39.44 -12.52 21.33
N ASP A 7 40.22 -11.85 20.49
CA ASP A 7 39.73 -11.03 19.38
C ASP A 7 39.04 -11.88 18.29
N LEU A 8 39.54 -13.09 18.02
CA LEU A 8 38.89 -14.02 17.08
C LEU A 8 37.56 -14.55 17.65
N VAL A 9 37.51 -14.85 18.94
CA VAL A 9 36.28 -15.30 19.63
C VAL A 9 35.27 -14.17 19.75
N ALA A 10 35.69 -12.93 19.95
CA ALA A 10 34.81 -11.75 19.96
C ALA A 10 34.28 -11.43 18.55
N ALA A 11 35.13 -11.44 17.53
CA ALA A 11 34.70 -11.26 16.14
C ALA A 11 33.80 -12.41 15.66
N LEU A 12 34.06 -13.65 16.09
CA LEU A 12 33.15 -14.79 15.86
C LEU A 12 31.84 -14.64 16.65
N ARG A 13 31.85 -14.01 17.82
CA ARG A 13 30.64 -13.73 18.62
C ARG A 13 29.79 -12.65 17.95
N ASP A 14 30.40 -11.59 17.41
CA ASP A 14 29.69 -10.55 16.64
C ASP A 14 29.13 -11.09 15.30
N VAL A 15 29.84 -12.02 14.65
CA VAL A 15 29.34 -12.74 13.45
C VAL A 15 28.22 -13.72 13.81
N VAL A 16 28.23 -14.29 15.02
CA VAL A 16 27.16 -15.15 15.54
C VAL A 16 25.97 -14.32 16.04
N GLU A 17 26.18 -13.11 16.55
CA GLU A 17 25.13 -12.15 16.93
C GLU A 17 24.44 -11.53 15.70
N ALA A 18 25.14 -11.38 14.58
CA ALA A 18 24.55 -11.03 13.28
C ALA A 18 23.78 -12.19 12.61
N ALA A 19 23.84 -13.40 13.18
CA ALA A 19 23.30 -14.61 12.60
C ALA A 19 22.33 -15.31 13.57
N ASN A 20 21.13 -14.74 13.72
CA ASN A 20 20.04 -15.33 14.49
C ASN A 20 19.42 -16.53 13.73
N TRP A 21 20.19 -17.62 13.64
CA TRP A 21 19.79 -18.88 13.02
C TRP A 21 18.81 -19.63 13.90
N GLN A 22 17.60 -19.83 13.39
CA GLN A 22 16.49 -20.43 14.13
C GLN A 22 16.07 -21.72 13.45
N CYS A 23 15.93 -22.81 14.20
CA CYS A 23 15.35 -24.04 13.66
C CYS A 23 13.84 -23.90 13.55
N VAL A 24 13.31 -23.97 12.33
CA VAL A 24 11.87 -23.82 12.07
C VAL A 24 11.14 -25.17 11.94
N GLY A 25 11.89 -26.27 11.83
CA GLY A 25 11.38 -27.64 11.85
C GLY A 25 12.05 -28.59 10.85
N PRO A 26 11.69 -29.89 10.87
CA PRO A 26 12.22 -30.88 9.93
C PRO A 26 11.66 -30.66 8.52
N THR A 27 12.44 -31.00 7.49
CA THR A 27 12.05 -30.89 6.07
C THR A 27 10.76 -31.64 5.74
N THR A 28 10.50 -32.74 6.43
CA THR A 28 9.26 -33.54 6.30
C THR A 28 7.99 -32.78 6.67
N ARG A 29 8.11 -31.67 7.41
CA ARG A 29 6.98 -30.83 7.84
C ARG A 29 6.55 -29.81 6.78
N PHE A 30 7.39 -29.54 5.78
CA PHE A 30 7.17 -28.51 4.76
C PHE A 30 6.78 -29.12 3.41
N SER A 31 5.63 -29.80 3.39
CA SER A 31 5.11 -30.43 2.16
C SER A 31 4.46 -29.44 1.20
N SER A 32 4.04 -28.27 1.68
CA SER A 32 3.49 -27.20 0.85
C SER A 32 4.60 -26.35 0.22
N PRO A 33 4.42 -25.83 -1.01
CA PRO A 33 5.43 -24.99 -1.66
C PRO A 33 5.78 -23.73 -0.87
N CYS A 34 4.80 -23.15 -0.17
CA CYS A 34 4.97 -21.99 0.68
C CYS A 34 4.41 -22.28 2.08
N THR A 35 5.15 -21.90 3.12
CA THR A 35 4.73 -22.02 4.52
C THR A 35 4.98 -20.70 5.25
N LYS A 36 3.95 -20.17 5.91
CA LYS A 36 4.09 -18.96 6.73
C LYS A 36 4.75 -19.27 8.07
N LEU A 37 5.72 -18.45 8.43
CA LEU A 37 6.37 -18.37 9.72
C LEU A 37 5.98 -17.04 10.36
N PHE A 38 5.28 -17.11 11.48
CA PHE A 38 4.88 -15.94 12.25
C PHE A 38 6.10 -15.36 12.96
N SER A 39 6.33 -14.06 12.78
CA SER A 39 7.27 -13.25 13.55
C SER A 39 6.54 -12.49 14.67
N GLU A 40 7.21 -12.25 15.80
CA GLU A 40 6.67 -11.56 16.98
C GLU A 40 6.26 -10.11 16.71
N ASP A 41 6.96 -9.42 15.81
CA ASP A 41 6.71 -8.03 15.40
C ASP A 41 5.61 -7.87 14.35
N GLY A 42 5.04 -8.97 13.85
CA GLY A 42 4.04 -8.96 12.78
C GLY A 42 4.62 -9.02 11.35
N ASP A 43 5.93 -8.82 11.17
CA ASP A 43 6.61 -8.95 9.87
C ASP A 43 6.95 -10.41 9.59
N HIS A 44 5.90 -11.18 9.31
CA HIS A 44 5.98 -12.62 9.08
C HIS A 44 6.88 -12.97 7.89
N VAL A 45 7.41 -14.20 7.89
CA VAL A 45 8.30 -14.73 6.85
C VAL A 45 7.59 -15.85 6.10
N VAL A 46 7.75 -15.95 4.79
CA VAL A 46 7.34 -17.11 4.01
C VAL A 46 8.56 -17.98 3.73
N LEU A 47 8.49 -19.24 4.14
CA LEU A 47 9.42 -20.29 3.75
C LEU A 47 8.93 -20.92 2.45
N ILE A 48 9.79 -20.91 1.44
CA ILE A 48 9.53 -21.40 0.09
C ILE A 48 10.31 -22.69 -0.10
N HIS A 49 9.64 -23.76 -0.54
CA HIS A 49 10.20 -25.07 -0.81
C HIS A 49 9.83 -25.53 -2.22
N GLN A 50 10.84 -25.71 -3.07
CA GLN A 50 10.68 -26.26 -4.42
C GLN A 50 11.90 -27.11 -4.78
N ASP A 51 11.67 -28.32 -5.30
CA ASP A 51 12.69 -29.25 -5.77
C ASP A 51 13.84 -29.51 -4.76
N GLY A 52 13.50 -29.56 -3.46
CA GLY A 52 14.45 -29.79 -2.37
C GLY A 52 15.27 -28.56 -1.95
N LEU A 53 15.06 -27.41 -2.60
CA LEU A 53 15.66 -26.13 -2.23
C LEU A 53 14.73 -25.39 -1.25
N TYR A 54 15.33 -24.76 -0.24
CA TYR A 54 14.62 -23.91 0.71
C TYR A 54 15.11 -22.47 0.59
N ARG A 55 14.16 -21.54 0.56
CA ARG A 55 14.38 -20.08 0.52
C ARG A 55 13.40 -19.40 1.45
N ALA A 56 13.70 -18.18 1.90
CA ALA A 56 12.81 -17.43 2.75
C ALA A 56 12.80 -15.95 2.38
N MET A 57 11.65 -15.31 2.48
CA MET A 57 11.47 -13.87 2.27
C MET A 57 10.35 -13.31 3.15
N ASP A 58 10.15 -11.99 3.20
CA ASP A 58 8.99 -11.44 3.91
C ASP A 58 7.70 -12.06 3.34
N ALA A 59 6.77 -12.44 4.20
CA ALA A 59 5.46 -12.97 3.82
C ALA A 59 4.54 -11.88 3.28
N SER A 60 4.82 -10.60 3.56
CA SER A 60 4.02 -9.48 3.06
C SER A 60 4.67 -8.84 1.84
N CYS A 61 3.95 -8.94 0.71
CA CYS A 61 4.35 -8.42 -0.58
C CYS A 61 4.74 -6.94 -0.48
N PRO A 62 5.84 -6.54 -1.13
CA PRO A 62 6.30 -5.18 -1.09
C PRO A 62 5.46 -4.14 -1.81
N HIS A 63 4.35 -4.53 -2.43
CA HIS A 63 3.45 -3.57 -3.02
C HIS A 63 2.44 -2.99 -2.03
N GLU A 64 1.62 -3.86 -1.44
CA GLU A 64 0.50 -3.49 -0.55
C GLU A 64 0.29 -4.57 0.54
N GLY A 65 1.36 -5.26 0.93
CA GLY A 65 1.31 -6.19 2.07
C GLY A 65 0.66 -7.56 1.79
N GLY A 66 0.37 -7.89 0.53
CA GLY A 66 -0.28 -9.15 0.17
C GLY A 66 0.45 -10.42 0.64
N PRO A 67 -0.26 -11.48 1.06
CA PRO A 67 0.28 -12.68 1.69
C PRO A 67 0.97 -13.57 0.65
N LEU A 68 2.28 -13.43 0.52
CA LEU A 68 3.13 -14.19 -0.38
C LEU A 68 3.10 -15.69 -0.09
N GLU A 69 2.71 -16.12 1.10
CA GLU A 69 2.47 -17.53 1.41
C GLU A 69 1.34 -18.17 0.56
N LEU A 70 0.47 -17.35 -0.03
CA LEU A 70 -0.58 -17.79 -0.95
C LEU A 70 -0.19 -17.59 -2.43
N GLY A 71 1.05 -17.16 -2.70
CA GLY A 71 1.56 -16.90 -4.04
C GLY A 71 1.99 -18.17 -4.77
N ASP A 72 1.91 -18.12 -6.10
CA ASP A 72 2.41 -19.18 -6.97
C ASP A 72 3.93 -19.01 -7.18
N ILE A 73 4.65 -20.13 -7.28
CA ILE A 73 6.06 -20.12 -7.67
C ILE A 73 6.15 -20.41 -9.17
N GLU A 74 6.73 -19.48 -9.91
CA GLU A 74 6.92 -19.60 -11.36
C GLU A 74 8.42 -19.73 -11.70
N ASP A 75 8.72 -20.53 -12.73
CA ASP A 75 10.05 -20.58 -13.35
C ASP A 75 10.05 -19.69 -14.60
N LEU A 76 10.85 -18.63 -14.58
CA LEU A 76 10.98 -17.69 -15.70
C LEU A 76 12.03 -18.12 -16.74
N GLY A 77 12.68 -19.29 -16.57
CA GLY A 77 13.79 -19.77 -17.38
C GLY A 77 15.15 -19.54 -16.71
N ASP A 78 16.17 -20.28 -17.14
CA ASP A 78 17.56 -20.23 -16.64
C ASP A 78 17.69 -20.50 -15.12
N GLY A 79 16.74 -21.21 -14.52
CA GLY A 79 16.73 -21.54 -13.08
C GLY A 79 16.32 -20.40 -12.16
N LYS A 80 15.79 -19.30 -12.70
CA LYS A 80 15.30 -18.15 -11.90
C LYS A 80 13.86 -18.37 -11.48
N LEU A 81 13.70 -18.93 -10.29
CA LEU A 81 12.42 -19.05 -9.61
C LEU A 81 11.96 -17.69 -9.05
N VAL A 82 10.68 -17.40 -9.24
CA VAL A 82 10.03 -16.22 -8.66
C VAL A 82 8.80 -16.63 -7.86
N LEU A 83 8.62 -16.01 -6.69
CA LEU A 83 7.37 -16.09 -5.96
C LEU A 83 6.49 -14.92 -6.42
N VAL A 84 5.34 -15.24 -7.01
CA VAL A 84 4.42 -14.26 -7.55
C VAL A 84 3.44 -13.86 -6.46
N CYS A 85 3.44 -12.56 -6.13
CA CYS A 85 2.48 -12.05 -5.17
C CYS A 85 1.05 -12.34 -5.63
N PRO A 86 0.21 -12.97 -4.79
CA PRO A 86 -1.14 -13.30 -5.20
C PRO A 86 -1.96 -12.03 -5.48
N TRP A 87 -1.76 -10.95 -4.70
CA TRP A 87 -2.57 -9.74 -4.82
C TRP A 87 -2.34 -8.99 -6.13
N HIS A 88 -1.07 -8.83 -6.51
CA HIS A 88 -0.68 -7.86 -7.53
C HIS A 88 0.20 -8.44 -8.65
N HIS A 89 0.51 -9.73 -8.58
CA HIS A 89 1.30 -10.48 -9.57
C HIS A 89 2.71 -9.93 -9.81
N PHE A 90 3.24 -9.21 -8.82
CA PHE A 90 4.65 -8.89 -8.79
C PHE A 90 5.43 -10.16 -8.51
N ASP A 91 6.30 -10.50 -9.45
CA ASP A 91 7.27 -11.58 -9.30
C ASP A 91 8.36 -11.12 -8.34
N PHE A 92 8.77 -11.98 -7.42
CA PHE A 92 9.93 -11.72 -6.57
C PHE A 92 10.88 -12.88 -6.73
N CYS A 93 12.07 -12.62 -7.28
CA CYS A 93 13.12 -13.62 -7.36
C CYS A 93 13.35 -14.23 -5.97
N VAL A 94 13.19 -15.55 -5.83
CA VAL A 94 13.27 -16.21 -4.51
C VAL A 94 14.66 -16.16 -3.89
N GLU A 95 15.68 -15.84 -4.68
CA GLU A 95 17.06 -15.71 -4.25
C GLU A 95 17.44 -14.29 -3.87
N THR A 96 16.94 -13.29 -4.61
CA THR A 96 17.39 -11.90 -4.47
C THR A 96 16.31 -10.96 -3.93
N GLY A 97 15.05 -11.38 -3.98
CA GLY A 97 13.88 -10.56 -3.66
C GLY A 97 13.56 -9.48 -4.69
N VAL A 98 14.37 -9.33 -5.75
CA VAL A 98 14.16 -8.35 -6.81
C VAL A 98 12.96 -8.77 -7.66
N SER A 99 12.06 -7.83 -7.93
CA SER A 99 10.98 -7.97 -8.89
C SER A 99 11.37 -7.43 -10.25
N SER A 100 10.85 -8.01 -11.33
CA SER A 100 10.89 -7.42 -12.68
C SER A 100 10.29 -6.00 -12.73
N THR A 101 9.53 -5.62 -11.70
CA THR A 101 8.88 -4.31 -11.55
C THR A 101 9.70 -3.33 -10.70
N GLY A 102 10.94 -3.67 -10.36
CA GLY A 102 11.83 -2.81 -9.55
C GLY A 102 11.46 -2.73 -8.07
N LEU A 103 10.42 -3.45 -7.64
CA LEU A 103 10.14 -3.67 -6.21
C LEU A 103 11.19 -4.62 -5.63
N GLN A 104 11.51 -4.42 -4.35
CA GLN A 104 12.45 -5.26 -3.60
C GLN A 104 11.73 -5.89 -2.41
N ASN A 105 11.78 -7.22 -2.32
CA ASN A 105 11.42 -7.97 -1.13
C ASN A 105 12.69 -8.35 -0.33
N ASN A 106 12.60 -8.49 0.98
CA ASN A 106 13.72 -8.95 1.79
C ASN A 106 13.79 -10.47 1.72
N VAL A 107 14.99 -10.98 1.49
CA VAL A 107 15.30 -12.41 1.54
C VAL A 107 16.10 -12.72 2.78
N TYR A 108 15.91 -13.92 3.30
CA TYR A 108 16.58 -14.43 4.50
C TYR A 108 17.40 -15.66 4.13
N ASP A 109 18.56 -15.82 4.76
CA ASP A 109 19.39 -16.99 4.52
C ASP A 109 18.72 -18.24 5.10
N VAL A 110 18.73 -19.32 4.32
CA VAL A 110 18.18 -20.62 4.72
C VAL A 110 19.21 -21.72 4.54
N ARG A 111 19.34 -22.60 5.53
CA ARG A 111 20.18 -23.80 5.44
C ARG A 111 19.45 -25.02 5.96
N VAL A 112 19.74 -26.17 5.37
CA VAL A 112 19.25 -27.46 5.84
C VAL A 112 20.41 -28.20 6.49
N VAL A 113 20.29 -28.55 7.76
CA VAL A 113 21.31 -29.28 8.52
C VAL A 113 20.68 -30.53 9.10
N ARG A 114 21.17 -31.72 8.69
CA ARG A 114 20.68 -33.02 9.17
C ARG A 114 19.16 -33.24 9.01
N GLY A 115 18.56 -32.63 7.99
CA GLY A 115 17.13 -32.73 7.71
C GLY A 115 16.26 -31.69 8.44
N ASP A 116 16.86 -30.77 9.20
CA ASP A 116 16.17 -29.64 9.80
C ASP A 116 16.45 -28.34 9.05
N VAL A 117 15.42 -27.51 8.87
CA VAL A 117 15.49 -26.22 8.18
C VAL A 117 15.79 -25.12 9.20
N PHE A 118 16.79 -24.31 8.90
CA PHE A 118 17.19 -23.15 9.69
C PHE A 118 17.05 -21.87 8.86
N VAL A 119 16.45 -20.84 9.43
CA VAL A 119 16.30 -19.51 8.81
C VAL A 119 17.09 -18.50 9.64
N ASN A 120 17.86 -17.63 9.00
CA ASN A 120 18.52 -16.50 9.64
C ASN A 120 17.64 -15.26 9.52
N ALA A 121 16.92 -14.92 10.59
CA ALA A 121 16.02 -13.77 10.64
C ALA A 121 16.19 -13.02 11.96
N PRO A 122 16.05 -11.68 11.99
CA PRO A 122 16.33 -10.89 13.19
C PRO A 122 15.37 -11.21 14.34
N ASN A 123 14.11 -11.53 14.05
CA ASN A 123 13.05 -11.76 15.04
C ASN A 123 12.68 -13.23 15.15
N ALA A 124 12.22 -13.67 16.32
CA ALA A 124 11.81 -15.06 16.57
C ALA A 124 10.67 -15.50 15.65
N LEU A 125 10.83 -16.66 15.01
CA LEU A 125 9.89 -17.27 14.09
C LEU A 125 9.16 -18.45 14.74
N SER A 126 7.87 -18.57 14.45
CA SER A 126 7.01 -19.65 14.94
C SER A 126 6.07 -20.13 13.83
N LEU A 127 5.72 -21.41 13.85
CA LEU A 127 4.69 -21.98 12.97
C LEU A 127 3.26 -21.67 13.44
N ALA A 128 3.11 -21.17 14.67
CA ALA A 128 1.85 -20.72 15.24
C ALA A 128 1.93 -19.21 15.54
N PRO A 129 0.81 -18.48 15.43
CA PRO A 129 0.77 -17.06 15.81
C PRO A 129 1.26 -16.86 17.25
N PHE A 130 2.05 -15.81 17.48
CA PHE A 130 2.37 -15.38 18.83
C PHE A 130 1.10 -14.83 19.50
N PRO A 131 0.86 -15.11 20.80
CA PRO A 131 -0.30 -14.61 21.51
C PRO A 131 -0.26 -13.08 21.55
N VAL A 132 -1.21 -12.44 20.87
CA VAL A 132 -1.39 -10.98 20.90
C VAL A 132 -1.84 -10.60 22.30
N THR A 133 -1.08 -9.75 23.00
CA THR A 133 -1.59 -9.03 24.19
C THR A 133 -2.61 -8.00 23.71
N SER A 134 -3.85 -8.44 23.56
CA SER A 134 -4.99 -7.58 23.22
C SER A 134 -5.54 -6.91 24.47
N ALA A 135 -5.33 -5.60 24.57
CA ALA A 135 -6.14 -4.75 25.43
C ALA A 135 -7.54 -4.64 24.81
N THR A 136 -8.50 -5.37 25.38
CA THR A 136 -9.91 -5.29 25.05
C THR A 136 -10.55 -4.08 25.73
N CYS A 137 -11.28 -3.27 24.95
CA CYS A 137 -12.31 -2.38 25.48
C CYS A 137 -13.63 -2.70 24.78
N THR A 138 -14.54 -3.34 25.52
CA THR A 138 -15.95 -3.51 25.17
C THR A 138 -16.75 -2.29 25.63
N GLY A 139 -17.61 -1.75 24.79
CA GLY A 139 -18.63 -0.79 25.19
C GLY A 139 -19.69 -0.65 24.11
N GLY A 140 -20.93 -1.03 24.42
CA GLY A 140 -22.06 -0.94 23.51
C GLY A 140 -23.12 0.08 23.95
N VAL A 141 -24.05 0.29 23.01
CA VAL A 141 -25.43 0.82 23.11
C VAL A 141 -25.60 2.34 23.19
N SER A 142 -26.19 2.95 22.17
CA SER A 142 -27.64 3.25 22.11
C SER A 142 -27.99 4.11 20.89
N SER A 143 -29.08 3.74 20.23
CA SER A 143 -29.76 4.49 19.18
C SER A 143 -30.67 5.55 19.78
N ASP A 144 -30.61 6.78 19.28
CA ASP A 144 -31.72 7.73 19.38
C ASP A 144 -31.95 8.41 18.03
N VAL A 145 -33.20 8.32 17.58
CA VAL A 145 -33.75 8.86 16.33
C VAL A 145 -34.57 10.09 16.69
N HIS A 146 -34.29 11.25 16.06
CA HIS A 146 -35.19 12.38 15.76
C HIS A 146 -34.34 13.42 14.98
N SER A 147 -34.76 14.15 13.95
CA SER A 147 -36.06 14.48 13.36
C SER A 147 -35.85 14.91 11.89
N GLU A 148 -36.66 14.40 10.96
CA GLU A 148 -36.66 14.76 9.55
C GLU A 148 -37.31 16.14 9.30
N SER A 149 -36.56 17.06 8.68
CA SER A 149 -36.94 17.67 7.39
C SER A 149 -35.82 18.61 6.90
N SER A 150 -35.57 18.60 5.58
CA SER A 150 -34.46 19.16 4.77
C SER A 150 -33.36 18.18 4.30
N ALA A 151 -33.41 16.91 4.70
CA ALA A 151 -32.34 15.93 4.45
C ALA A 151 -32.18 15.46 2.99
N GLU A 152 -33.21 15.53 2.14
CA GLU A 152 -33.26 14.87 0.82
C GLU A 152 -32.40 15.53 -0.28
N ASP A 153 -31.61 16.56 0.02
CA ASP A 153 -30.83 17.26 -1.02
C ASP A 153 -29.48 17.85 -0.56
N SER A 154 -29.00 17.41 0.61
CA SER A 154 -27.69 17.79 1.16
C SER A 154 -26.53 17.02 0.52
N LEU A 155 -25.30 17.51 0.67
CA LEU A 155 -24.11 16.82 0.17
C LEU A 155 -23.98 15.39 0.73
N CYS A 156 -24.20 15.21 2.04
CA CYS A 156 -24.13 13.89 2.67
C CYS A 156 -25.25 12.95 2.20
N PHE A 157 -26.44 13.47 1.88
CA PHE A 157 -27.49 12.66 1.26
C PHE A 157 -27.05 12.12 -0.10
N TRP A 158 -26.47 12.99 -0.94
CA TRP A 158 -25.94 12.58 -2.23
C TRP A 158 -24.75 11.63 -2.10
N ALA A 159 -23.84 11.87 -1.17
CA ALA A 159 -22.73 10.97 -0.87
C ALA A 159 -23.24 9.56 -0.49
N ALA A 160 -24.21 9.47 0.43
CA ALA A 160 -24.82 8.19 0.82
C ALA A 160 -25.54 7.51 -0.34
N LYS A 161 -26.21 8.29 -1.21
CA LYS A 161 -26.85 7.79 -2.42
C LYS A 161 -25.83 7.20 -3.40
N ILE A 162 -24.75 7.93 -3.69
CA ILE A 162 -23.67 7.50 -4.59
C ILE A 162 -22.99 6.23 -4.05
N LEU A 163 -22.68 6.18 -2.75
CA LEU A 163 -22.13 4.98 -2.11
C LEU A 163 -23.08 3.79 -2.20
N SER A 164 -24.39 4.02 -2.24
CA SER A 164 -25.41 2.98 -2.37
C SER A 164 -25.71 2.60 -3.81
N THR A 165 -25.17 3.31 -4.81
CA THR A 165 -25.36 3.04 -6.25
C THR A 165 -24.45 1.87 -6.68
N PRO A 166 -25.02 0.73 -7.13
CA PRO A 166 -24.22 -0.44 -7.50
C PRO A 166 -23.55 -0.34 -8.87
N ASP A 167 -24.18 0.35 -9.83
CA ASP A 167 -23.68 0.48 -11.19
C ASP A 167 -22.54 1.52 -11.26
N PRO A 168 -21.37 1.17 -11.82
CA PRO A 168 -20.21 2.04 -11.80
C PRO A 168 -20.35 3.28 -12.68
N MET A 169 -21.12 3.22 -13.78
CA MET A 169 -21.36 4.37 -14.65
C MET A 169 -22.45 5.28 -14.09
N GLU A 170 -23.51 4.72 -13.51
CA GLU A 170 -24.50 5.52 -12.78
C GLU A 170 -23.83 6.27 -11.60
N LYS A 171 -22.88 5.64 -10.92
CA LYS A 171 -22.08 6.28 -9.86
C LYS A 171 -21.27 7.47 -10.37
N VAL A 172 -20.65 7.34 -11.54
CA VAL A 172 -19.93 8.42 -12.23
C VAL A 172 -20.88 9.57 -12.57
N ASP A 173 -22.02 9.26 -13.20
CA ASP A 173 -23.00 10.27 -13.61
C ASP A 173 -23.55 11.05 -12.40
N LEU A 174 -23.84 10.35 -11.30
CA LEU A 174 -24.27 10.98 -10.05
C LEU A 174 -23.15 11.84 -9.44
N THR A 175 -21.90 11.38 -9.48
CA THR A 175 -20.75 12.14 -8.96
C THR A 175 -20.59 13.46 -9.71
N PHE A 176 -20.59 13.43 -11.05
CA PHE A 176 -20.52 14.66 -11.86
C PHE A 176 -21.71 15.59 -11.63
N LYS A 177 -22.92 15.04 -11.54
CA LYS A 177 -24.12 15.84 -11.25
C LYS A 177 -23.99 16.60 -9.92
N VAL A 178 -23.47 15.95 -8.89
CA VAL A 178 -23.32 16.57 -7.57
C VAL A 178 -22.18 17.58 -7.56
N GLN A 179 -21.05 17.26 -8.20
CA GLN A 179 -19.94 18.19 -8.39
C GLN A 179 -20.38 19.47 -9.11
N GLU A 180 -21.03 19.34 -10.28
CA GLU A 180 -21.52 20.48 -11.06
C GLU A 180 -22.43 21.37 -10.21
N ARG A 181 -23.37 20.76 -9.47
CA ARG A 181 -24.28 21.52 -8.60
C ARG A 181 -23.56 22.18 -7.42
N TRP A 182 -22.56 21.52 -6.83
CA TRP A 182 -21.76 22.06 -5.73
C TRP A 182 -20.96 23.29 -6.18
N ASP A 183 -20.37 23.22 -7.37
CA ASP A 183 -19.49 24.25 -7.92
C ASP A 183 -20.25 25.43 -8.52
N SER A 184 -21.40 25.17 -9.15
CA SER A 184 -22.18 26.20 -9.86
C SER A 184 -22.87 27.21 -8.92
N ALA A 185 -23.11 26.83 -7.67
CA ALA A 185 -23.76 27.71 -6.69
C ALA A 185 -23.13 27.53 -5.29
N PRO A 186 -21.94 28.12 -5.05
CA PRO A 186 -21.25 28.00 -3.78
C PRO A 186 -22.14 28.43 -2.60
N GLY A 187 -22.35 27.52 -1.65
CA GLY A 187 -23.16 27.76 -0.47
C GLY A 187 -24.66 27.44 -0.61
N ALA A 188 -25.16 27.13 -1.81
CA ALA A 188 -26.56 26.77 -2.01
C ALA A 188 -26.88 25.34 -1.52
N MET A 189 -25.95 24.40 -1.69
CA MET A 189 -26.07 23.05 -1.14
C MET A 189 -25.41 22.99 0.23
N GLU A 190 -26.19 22.65 1.26
CA GLU A 190 -25.67 22.38 2.60
C GLU A 190 -24.90 21.06 2.64
N VAL A 191 -23.91 20.95 3.54
CA VAL A 191 -23.19 19.67 3.75
C VAL A 191 -24.15 18.61 4.28
N GLY A 192 -24.99 18.96 5.25
CA GLY A 192 -25.92 18.03 5.90
C GLY A 192 -25.22 16.97 6.74
N ARG A 193 -25.97 15.95 7.15
CA ARG A 193 -25.50 14.79 7.90
C ARG A 193 -26.28 13.55 7.47
N THR A 194 -25.58 12.49 7.12
CA THR A 194 -26.18 11.20 6.79
C THR A 194 -25.15 10.12 7.08
N ALA A 195 -25.56 9.03 7.71
CA ALA A 195 -24.67 7.89 7.90
C ALA A 195 -24.42 7.20 6.55
N PRO A 196 -23.17 7.09 6.08
CA PRO A 196 -22.87 6.31 4.88
C PRO A 196 -23.13 4.82 5.14
N PRO A 197 -23.36 4.02 4.08
CA PRO A 197 -23.38 2.56 4.24
C PRO A 197 -22.03 2.05 4.79
N GLN A 198 -22.02 0.90 5.45
CA GLN A 198 -20.78 0.30 5.97
C GLN A 198 -19.80 -0.07 4.83
N GLN A 199 -20.36 -0.46 3.69
CA GLN A 199 -19.62 -0.75 2.47
C GLN A 199 -20.42 -0.21 1.27
N PRO A 200 -19.76 0.32 0.23
CA PRO A 200 -20.44 0.79 -0.95
C PRO A 200 -21.03 -0.38 -1.74
N SER A 201 -22.16 -0.13 -2.39
CA SER A 201 -22.81 -1.10 -3.24
C SER A 201 -21.96 -1.42 -4.46
N ARG A 202 -22.11 -2.66 -4.95
CA ARG A 202 -21.52 -3.18 -6.17
C ARG A 202 -22.57 -3.98 -6.91
N LYS A 203 -22.52 -3.97 -8.23
CA LYS A 203 -23.41 -4.76 -9.08
C LYS A 203 -23.27 -6.26 -8.75
N GLU A 204 -24.39 -6.98 -8.67
CA GLU A 204 -24.44 -8.38 -8.21
C GLU A 204 -23.68 -9.36 -9.11
N ASP A 205 -23.53 -9.02 -10.39
CA ASP A 205 -22.82 -9.83 -11.39
C ASP A 205 -21.29 -9.63 -11.39
N LEU A 206 -20.76 -8.70 -10.57
CA LEU A 206 -19.32 -8.53 -10.42
C LEU A 206 -18.72 -9.72 -9.67
N THR A 207 -17.79 -10.41 -10.33
CA THR A 207 -17.00 -11.45 -9.67
C THR A 207 -15.99 -10.78 -8.75
N VAL A 208 -16.29 -10.74 -7.46
CA VAL A 208 -15.36 -10.24 -6.44
C VAL A 208 -14.49 -11.38 -5.94
N LEU A 209 -13.19 -11.25 -6.13
CA LEU A 209 -12.21 -12.14 -5.54
C LEU A 209 -11.62 -11.52 -4.29
N GLN A 210 -11.23 -12.36 -3.34
CA GLN A 210 -10.35 -11.91 -2.27
C GLN A 210 -9.08 -11.32 -2.89
N PRO A 211 -8.50 -10.25 -2.28
CA PRO A 211 -7.18 -9.78 -2.66
C PRO A 211 -6.26 -11.00 -2.75
N GLY A 212 -5.69 -11.27 -3.92
CA GLY A 212 -4.88 -12.48 -4.10
C GLY A 212 -5.13 -13.37 -5.30
N LYS A 213 -6.30 -13.27 -5.93
CA LYS A 213 -6.70 -14.28 -6.92
C LYS A 213 -6.89 -13.74 -8.33
N ILE A 214 -6.54 -12.48 -8.59
CA ILE A 214 -6.76 -11.81 -9.88
C ILE A 214 -5.45 -11.71 -10.64
N LYS A 215 -5.27 -12.51 -11.70
CA LYS A 215 -4.11 -12.43 -12.59
C LYS A 215 -4.07 -11.06 -13.30
N ARG A 216 -3.17 -10.16 -12.87
CA ARG A 216 -2.93 -8.87 -13.54
C ARG A 216 -2.06 -9.07 -14.78
N GLY A 217 -2.29 -8.27 -15.80
CA GLY A 217 -1.50 -8.33 -17.02
C GLY A 217 -0.16 -7.57 -16.95
N LYS A 218 0.89 -8.14 -17.54
CA LYS A 218 2.23 -7.54 -17.73
C LYS A 218 2.34 -6.45 -18.83
N GLY A 219 1.25 -6.10 -19.51
CA GLY A 219 1.15 -5.13 -20.60
C GLY A 219 1.54 -5.62 -22.01
N GLY A 220 2.22 -6.76 -22.14
CA GLY A 220 2.80 -7.21 -23.42
C GLY A 220 1.80 -7.68 -24.49
N THR A 221 0.60 -8.09 -24.11
CA THR A 221 -0.47 -8.52 -25.04
C THR A 221 -1.72 -7.67 -24.86
N GLN A 222 -2.65 -7.67 -25.83
CA GLN A 222 -3.91 -6.93 -25.69
C GLN A 222 -4.71 -7.38 -24.46
N ALA A 223 -4.87 -8.68 -24.24
CA ALA A 223 -5.52 -9.23 -23.04
C ALA A 223 -4.82 -8.73 -21.75
N SER A 224 -3.50 -8.66 -21.79
CA SER A 224 -2.72 -8.16 -20.69
C SER A 224 -2.84 -6.65 -20.46
N ARG A 225 -3.05 -5.85 -21.51
CA ARG A 225 -3.33 -4.41 -21.41
C ARG A 225 -4.72 -4.17 -20.84
N VAL A 226 -5.71 -4.92 -21.31
CA VAL A 226 -7.07 -4.93 -20.76
C VAL A 226 -7.04 -5.25 -19.26
N ALA A 227 -6.31 -6.27 -18.84
CA ALA A 227 -6.21 -6.63 -17.42
C ALA A 227 -5.57 -5.55 -16.55
N LEU A 228 -4.58 -4.80 -17.09
CA LEU A 228 -3.94 -3.69 -16.38
C LEU A 228 -4.90 -2.51 -16.24
N LEU A 229 -5.55 -2.09 -17.33
CA LEU A 229 -6.53 -1.00 -17.33
C LEU A 229 -7.76 -1.32 -16.47
N HIS A 230 -8.28 -2.54 -16.55
CA HIS A 230 -9.41 -2.99 -15.74
C HIS A 230 -9.07 -2.94 -14.24
N SER A 231 -7.85 -3.34 -13.88
CA SER A 231 -7.43 -3.23 -12.49
C SER A 231 -7.27 -1.79 -12.00
N LEU A 232 -6.86 -0.86 -12.87
CA LEU A 232 -6.83 0.57 -12.54
C LEU A 232 -8.26 1.09 -12.39
N ALA A 233 -9.16 0.73 -13.32
CA ALA A 233 -10.57 1.12 -13.22
C ALA A 233 -11.23 0.61 -11.92
N ASN A 234 -10.83 -0.57 -11.43
CA ASN A 234 -11.28 -1.05 -10.12
C ASN A 234 -10.77 -0.18 -8.96
N ILE A 235 -9.53 0.31 -9.04
CA ILE A 235 -8.97 1.25 -8.07
C ILE A 235 -9.76 2.57 -8.11
N GLU A 236 -10.00 3.13 -9.30
CA GLU A 236 -10.76 4.39 -9.44
C GLU A 236 -12.18 4.27 -8.89
N GLN A 237 -12.87 3.13 -9.09
CA GLN A 237 -14.19 2.91 -8.47
C GLN A 237 -14.13 2.94 -6.95
N TRP A 238 -13.08 2.41 -6.34
CA TRP A 238 -12.86 2.54 -4.91
C TRP A 238 -12.48 3.97 -4.52
N ALA A 239 -11.71 4.68 -5.32
CA ALA A 239 -11.32 6.07 -5.05
C ALA A 239 -12.52 7.04 -5.05
N ILE A 240 -13.47 6.85 -5.98
CA ILE A 240 -14.77 7.55 -5.96
C ILE A 240 -15.47 7.30 -4.62
N ASP A 241 -15.57 6.04 -4.20
CA ASP A 241 -16.24 5.69 -2.94
C ASP A 241 -15.51 6.25 -1.72
N LEU A 242 -14.18 6.18 -1.68
CA LEU A 242 -13.38 6.68 -0.57
C LEU A 242 -13.55 8.19 -0.40
N SER A 243 -13.63 8.92 -1.51
CA SER A 243 -13.85 10.37 -1.55
C SER A 243 -15.25 10.75 -1.05
N TRP A 244 -16.29 10.01 -1.44
CA TRP A 244 -17.64 10.23 -0.91
C TRP A 244 -17.80 9.76 0.54
N ASP A 245 -17.11 8.70 0.93
CA ASP A 245 -17.14 8.17 2.29
C ASP A 245 -16.53 9.15 3.29
N VAL A 246 -15.38 9.76 2.99
CA VAL A 246 -14.77 10.74 3.89
C VAL A 246 -15.66 11.97 4.10
N ILE A 247 -16.39 12.40 3.06
CA ILE A 247 -17.40 13.47 3.13
C ILE A 247 -18.54 13.10 4.06
N ALA A 248 -19.20 11.96 3.83
CA ALA A 248 -20.37 11.56 4.58
C ALA A 248 -20.03 11.22 6.03
N ARG A 249 -19.01 10.37 6.22
CA ARG A 249 -18.63 9.79 7.51
C ARG A 249 -18.15 10.83 8.51
N PHE A 250 -17.40 11.82 8.05
CA PHE A 250 -16.79 12.83 8.92
C PHE A 250 -17.50 14.20 8.88
N SER A 251 -18.69 14.29 8.26
CA SER A 251 -19.51 15.52 8.26
C SER A 251 -19.87 16.04 9.66
N ALA A 252 -20.01 15.13 10.63
CA ALA A 252 -20.30 15.45 12.02
C ALA A 252 -19.02 15.65 12.87
N PHE A 253 -17.83 15.44 12.31
CA PHE A 253 -16.56 15.63 13.02
C PHE A 253 -16.45 17.05 13.56
N ARG A 254 -15.87 17.17 14.75
CA ARG A 254 -15.57 18.44 15.40
C ARG A 254 -14.12 18.43 15.82
N LEU A 255 -13.44 19.53 15.51
CA LEU A 255 -12.11 19.81 16.04
C LEU A 255 -12.19 19.89 17.57
N GLN A 256 -11.04 19.78 18.25
CA GLN A 256 -10.99 19.87 19.71
C GLN A 256 -11.57 21.17 20.29
N ASN A 257 -11.54 22.26 19.51
CA ASN A 257 -12.15 23.54 19.88
C ASN A 257 -13.68 23.59 19.70
N GLY A 258 -14.31 22.50 19.24
CA GLY A 258 -15.75 22.38 19.01
C GLY A 258 -16.22 22.87 17.63
N GLU A 259 -15.34 23.43 16.81
CA GLU A 259 -15.68 23.91 15.48
C GLU A 259 -15.87 22.74 14.48
N PRO A 260 -16.80 22.86 13.51
CA PRO A 260 -16.91 21.91 12.41
C PRO A 260 -15.71 22.00 11.45
N LEU A 261 -15.57 20.99 10.60
CA LEU A 261 -14.68 21.09 9.45
C LEU A 261 -15.11 22.26 8.54
N PRO A 262 -14.17 23.04 8.00
CA PRO A 262 -14.50 24.10 7.04
C PRO A 262 -15.19 23.55 5.80
N ARG A 263 -16.06 24.34 5.16
CA ARG A 263 -16.71 23.96 3.89
C ARG A 263 -15.69 23.54 2.81
N GLN A 264 -14.51 24.16 2.81
CA GLN A 264 -13.45 23.87 1.85
C GLN A 264 -13.01 22.39 1.91
N PHE A 265 -13.08 21.73 3.08
CA PHE A 265 -12.77 20.30 3.21
C PHE A 265 -13.66 19.49 2.27
N PHE A 266 -14.96 19.77 2.32
CA PHE A 266 -15.92 19.10 1.48
C PHE A 266 -15.77 19.47 0.01
N THR A 267 -15.46 20.74 -0.30
CA THR A 267 -15.16 21.16 -1.67
C THR A 267 -13.98 20.41 -2.27
N ASP A 268 -12.88 20.26 -1.52
CA ASP A 268 -11.69 19.58 -2.02
C ASP A 268 -11.98 18.10 -2.28
N PHE A 269 -12.69 17.41 -1.38
CA PHE A 269 -13.04 16.01 -1.59
C PHE A 269 -14.14 15.78 -2.64
N VAL A 270 -15.03 16.76 -2.86
CA VAL A 270 -15.96 16.73 -4.02
C VAL A 270 -15.17 16.81 -5.32
N LYS A 271 -14.13 17.66 -5.36
CA LYS A 271 -13.24 17.75 -6.51
C LYS A 271 -12.49 16.43 -6.73
N VAL A 272 -11.87 15.85 -5.69
CA VAL A 272 -11.21 14.54 -5.78
C VAL A 272 -12.18 13.49 -6.30
N ALA A 273 -13.39 13.38 -5.73
CA ALA A 273 -14.40 12.44 -6.22
C ALA A 273 -14.73 12.62 -7.71
N GLY A 274 -14.83 13.86 -8.19
CA GLY A 274 -15.03 14.18 -9.61
C GLY A 274 -13.86 13.79 -10.49
N ASP A 275 -12.63 14.01 -10.04
CA ASP A 275 -11.42 13.59 -10.73
C ASP A 275 -11.34 12.05 -10.82
N GLU A 276 -11.64 11.31 -9.75
CA GLU A 276 -11.70 9.83 -9.80
C GLU A 276 -12.82 9.29 -10.70
N ALA A 277 -13.97 9.96 -10.73
CA ALA A 277 -15.06 9.62 -11.66
C ALA A 277 -14.64 9.81 -13.12
N LYS A 278 -13.88 10.88 -13.42
CA LYS A 278 -13.27 11.13 -14.72
C LYS A 278 -12.21 10.07 -15.05
N HIS A 279 -11.36 9.69 -14.11
CA HIS A 279 -10.34 8.65 -14.29
C HIS A 279 -10.99 7.32 -14.68
N TYR A 280 -11.99 6.89 -13.91
CA TYR A 280 -12.74 5.67 -14.23
C TYR A 280 -13.38 5.73 -15.63
N GLN A 281 -14.04 6.84 -15.98
CA GLN A 281 -14.69 6.99 -17.28
C GLN A 281 -13.70 6.88 -18.44
N LEU A 282 -12.51 7.49 -18.31
CA LEU A 282 -11.43 7.39 -19.30
C LEU A 282 -10.93 5.95 -19.45
N LEU A 283 -10.72 5.26 -18.33
CA LEU A 283 -10.26 3.87 -18.33
C LEU A 283 -11.31 2.94 -18.92
N GLU A 284 -12.58 3.07 -18.56
CA GLU A 284 -13.65 2.21 -19.09
C GLU A 284 -13.86 2.40 -20.59
N LYS A 285 -13.80 3.66 -21.05
CA LYS A 285 -13.78 3.95 -22.49
C LYS A 285 -12.61 3.23 -23.16
N ARG A 286 -11.40 3.29 -22.58
CA ARG A 286 -10.21 2.65 -23.16
C ARG A 286 -10.32 1.13 -23.17
N ILE A 287 -10.87 0.52 -22.11
CA ILE A 287 -11.12 -0.92 -22.02
C ILE A 287 -12.11 -1.35 -23.12
N THR A 288 -13.16 -0.55 -23.35
CA THR A 288 -14.17 -0.77 -24.41
C THR A 288 -13.56 -0.71 -25.81
N GLU A 289 -12.70 0.28 -26.08
CA GLU A 289 -11.96 0.39 -27.35
C GLU A 289 -11.05 -0.82 -27.62
N LEU A 290 -10.59 -1.51 -26.56
CA LEU A 290 -9.81 -2.74 -26.64
C LEU A 290 -10.67 -4.01 -26.71
N GLY A 291 -12.00 -3.88 -26.82
CA GLY A 291 -12.94 -4.99 -27.00
C GLY A 291 -13.29 -5.73 -25.71
N SER A 292 -13.19 -5.07 -24.55
CA SER A 292 -13.60 -5.62 -23.24
C SER A 292 -14.52 -4.64 -22.51
N TYR A 293 -14.81 -4.87 -21.22
CA TYR A 293 -15.65 -3.99 -20.39
C TYR A 293 -15.32 -4.15 -18.90
N PHE A 294 -15.67 -3.18 -18.06
CA PHE A 294 -15.49 -3.31 -16.61
C PHE A 294 -16.38 -4.41 -16.04
N GLY A 295 -15.80 -5.27 -15.22
CA GLY A 295 -16.44 -6.51 -14.74
C GLY A 295 -16.23 -7.75 -15.62
N ALA A 296 -15.64 -7.62 -16.82
CA ALA A 296 -15.25 -8.78 -17.64
C ALA A 296 -14.14 -9.62 -16.98
N LEU A 297 -13.34 -9.00 -16.10
CA LEU A 297 -12.36 -9.63 -15.24
C LEU A 297 -12.76 -9.46 -13.77
N PRO A 298 -12.31 -10.35 -12.87
CA PRO A 298 -12.67 -10.24 -11.46
C PRO A 298 -12.05 -9.00 -10.79
N VAL A 299 -12.74 -8.48 -9.76
CA VAL A 299 -12.36 -7.28 -9.01
C VAL A 299 -11.95 -7.62 -7.57
N HIS A 300 -11.16 -6.76 -6.92
CA HIS A 300 -10.77 -6.89 -5.51
C HIS A 300 -11.23 -5.70 -4.67
N ASN A 301 -11.30 -5.90 -3.35
CA ASN A 301 -11.76 -4.92 -2.35
C ASN A 301 -10.64 -4.38 -1.42
N GLY A 302 -9.37 -4.58 -1.77
CA GLY A 302 -8.22 -4.31 -0.89
C GLY A 302 -8.16 -2.89 -0.28
N LEU A 303 -8.57 -1.86 -1.02
CA LEU A 303 -8.54 -0.47 -0.54
C LEU A 303 -9.60 -0.18 0.54
N TRP A 304 -10.78 -0.80 0.46
CA TRP A 304 -11.87 -0.51 1.40
C TRP A 304 -11.58 -0.96 2.83
N GLN A 305 -10.72 -1.97 2.99
CA GLN A 305 -10.32 -2.42 4.33
C GLN A 305 -9.66 -1.29 5.12
N SER A 306 -8.82 -0.48 4.47
CA SER A 306 -8.20 0.69 5.12
C SER A 306 -9.25 1.72 5.55
N ALA A 307 -10.32 1.89 4.77
CA ALA A 307 -11.43 2.76 5.13
C ALA A 307 -12.21 2.24 6.34
N THR A 308 -12.44 0.93 6.41
CA THR A 308 -13.07 0.28 7.56
C THR A 308 -12.20 0.43 8.82
N ASP A 309 -10.89 0.17 8.72
CA ASP A 309 -9.96 0.24 9.85
C ASP A 309 -9.74 1.66 10.40
N THR A 310 -10.12 2.68 9.62
CA THR A 310 -9.99 4.10 9.96
C THR A 310 -11.35 4.82 10.06
N ALA A 311 -12.46 4.07 10.10
CA ALA A 311 -13.81 4.64 10.02
C ALA A 311 -14.13 5.64 11.15
N ASP A 312 -13.48 5.49 12.30
CA ASP A 312 -13.74 6.30 13.50
C ASP A 312 -12.67 7.38 13.76
N ASP A 313 -11.67 7.53 12.88
CA ASP A 313 -10.55 8.46 13.07
C ASP A 313 -10.21 9.19 11.76
N LEU A 314 -10.56 10.48 11.68
CA LEU A 314 -10.36 11.30 10.50
C LEU A 314 -8.87 11.49 10.16
N LEU A 315 -8.01 11.67 11.17
CA LEU A 315 -6.57 11.82 10.93
C LEU A 315 -5.98 10.51 10.40
N ALA A 316 -6.40 9.37 10.96
CA ALA A 316 -6.00 8.06 10.44
C ALA A 316 -6.51 7.85 9.00
N ARG A 317 -7.75 8.25 8.71
CA ARG A 317 -8.33 8.17 7.36
C ARG A 317 -7.51 8.98 6.36
N LEU A 318 -7.21 10.24 6.68
CA LEU A 318 -6.41 11.12 5.82
C LEU A 318 -5.00 10.55 5.62
N ALA A 319 -4.35 10.09 6.68
CA ALA A 319 -3.00 9.53 6.61
C ALA A 319 -2.92 8.27 5.75
N ILE A 320 -3.83 7.31 5.96
CA ILE A 320 -3.75 6.01 5.27
C ILE A 320 -4.30 6.10 3.85
N VAL A 321 -5.50 6.67 3.69
CA VAL A 321 -6.15 6.69 2.39
C VAL A 321 -5.60 7.82 1.54
N HIS A 322 -5.74 9.06 2.00
CA HIS A 322 -5.49 10.24 1.17
C HIS A 322 -4.03 10.70 1.10
N MET A 323 -3.13 10.06 1.85
CA MET A 323 -1.70 10.35 1.79
C MET A 323 -0.88 9.11 1.42
N VAL A 324 -1.09 7.95 2.07
CA VAL A 324 -0.33 6.74 1.74
C VAL A 324 -0.81 6.09 0.44
N HIS A 325 -2.12 5.82 0.28
CA HIS A 325 -2.64 5.15 -0.92
C HIS A 325 -2.58 6.05 -2.16
N GLU A 326 -2.97 7.33 -2.07
CA GLU A 326 -2.85 8.26 -3.20
C GLU A 326 -1.38 8.43 -3.64
N ALA A 327 -0.44 8.59 -2.69
CA ALA A 327 0.97 8.70 -3.04
C ALA A 327 1.53 7.39 -3.61
N ARG A 328 0.92 6.24 -3.29
CA ARG A 328 1.26 4.96 -3.92
C ARG A 328 0.81 4.93 -5.37
N GLY A 329 -0.33 5.55 -5.70
CA GLY A 329 -0.74 5.82 -7.08
C GLY A 329 0.38 6.50 -7.88
N LEU A 330 0.95 7.59 -7.33
CA LEU A 330 2.06 8.33 -7.96
C LEU A 330 3.32 7.49 -8.20
N ASP A 331 3.64 6.56 -7.30
CA ASP A 331 4.83 5.70 -7.41
C ASP A 331 4.72 4.68 -8.55
N VAL A 332 3.51 4.14 -8.76
CA VAL A 332 3.26 3.05 -9.72
C VAL A 332 3.01 3.57 -11.14
N HIS A 333 2.52 4.80 -11.28
CA HIS A 333 2.18 5.41 -12.57
C HIS A 333 3.33 5.44 -13.59
N PRO A 334 4.56 5.91 -13.26
CA PRO A 334 5.66 5.98 -14.23
C PRO A 334 6.02 4.62 -14.86
N GLN A 335 5.96 3.55 -14.07
CA GLN A 335 6.22 2.20 -14.56
C GLN A 335 5.10 1.70 -15.47
N THR A 336 3.85 1.96 -15.08
CA THR A 336 2.66 1.62 -15.87
C THR A 336 2.67 2.32 -17.22
N LEU A 337 2.95 3.62 -17.25
CA LEU A 337 3.15 4.41 -18.47
C LEU A 337 4.23 3.81 -19.37
N SER A 338 5.39 3.47 -18.79
CA SER A 338 6.51 2.87 -19.53
C SER A 338 6.12 1.55 -20.19
N ARG A 339 5.27 0.73 -19.55
CA ARG A 339 4.78 -0.53 -20.14
C ARG A 339 3.88 -0.31 -21.35
N PHE A 340 2.95 0.64 -21.29
CA PHE A 340 2.10 0.96 -22.44
C PHE A 340 2.90 1.60 -23.58
N ALA A 341 3.83 2.51 -23.26
CA ALA A 341 4.70 3.15 -24.23
C ALA A 341 5.59 2.13 -24.97
N ALA A 342 6.14 1.14 -24.26
CA ALA A 342 6.94 0.07 -24.85
C ALA A 342 6.17 -0.80 -25.86
N GLN A 343 4.83 -0.76 -25.82
CA GLN A 343 3.95 -1.49 -26.74
C GLN A 343 3.29 -0.57 -27.77
N SER A 344 3.77 0.67 -27.89
CA SER A 344 3.22 1.70 -28.78
C SER A 344 1.73 1.99 -28.56
N ASP A 345 1.20 1.73 -27.36
CA ASP A 345 -0.19 2.01 -27.00
C ASP A 345 -0.35 3.45 -26.52
N ARG A 346 -0.22 4.38 -27.47
CA ARG A 346 -0.25 5.81 -27.21
C ARG A 346 -1.57 6.27 -26.57
N ALA A 347 -2.70 5.67 -26.95
CA ALA A 347 -4.00 6.04 -26.40
C ALA A 347 -4.11 5.73 -24.90
N SER A 348 -3.58 4.59 -24.44
CA SER A 348 -3.53 4.27 -23.02
C SER A 348 -2.56 5.17 -22.26
N VAL A 349 -1.43 5.56 -22.87
CA VAL A 349 -0.49 6.53 -22.29
C VAL A 349 -1.16 7.89 -22.06
N GLU A 350 -1.89 8.42 -23.05
CA GLU A 350 -2.59 9.69 -22.95
C GLU A 350 -3.64 9.68 -21.80
N VAL A 351 -4.34 8.56 -21.60
CA VAL A 351 -5.26 8.39 -20.46
C VAL A 351 -4.51 8.46 -19.13
N LEU A 352 -3.44 7.70 -18.97
CA LEU A 352 -2.68 7.62 -17.72
C LEU A 352 -1.94 8.93 -17.38
N GLU A 353 -1.57 9.73 -18.38
CA GLU A 353 -0.99 11.05 -18.16
C GLU A 353 -1.99 12.05 -17.57
N VAL A 354 -3.28 11.94 -17.91
CA VAL A 354 -4.33 12.75 -17.27
C VAL A 354 -4.43 12.37 -15.80
N ILE A 355 -4.61 11.07 -15.53
CA ILE A 355 -4.74 10.53 -14.18
C ILE A 355 -3.55 10.96 -13.31
N TYR A 356 -2.32 10.76 -13.80
CA TYR A 356 -1.11 11.13 -13.07
C TYR A 356 -1.07 12.61 -12.65
N ARG A 357 -1.57 13.54 -13.48
CA ARG A 357 -1.54 14.98 -13.15
C ARG A 357 -2.52 15.32 -12.03
N ASP A 358 -3.68 14.67 -12.03
CA ASP A 358 -4.73 14.91 -11.06
C ASP A 358 -4.40 14.27 -9.70
N GLU A 359 -3.78 13.09 -9.71
CA GLU A 359 -3.30 12.36 -8.52
C GLU A 359 -2.35 13.17 -7.62
N ILE A 360 -1.54 14.04 -8.21
CA ILE A 360 -0.68 14.96 -7.44
C ILE A 360 -1.54 15.88 -6.57
N THR A 361 -2.69 16.32 -7.08
CA THR A 361 -3.60 17.19 -6.34
C THR A 361 -4.40 16.42 -5.28
N HIS A 362 -4.60 15.11 -5.44
CA HIS A 362 -5.28 14.26 -4.45
C HIS A 362 -4.40 14.07 -3.20
N VAL A 363 -3.12 13.75 -3.41
CA VAL A 363 -2.11 13.70 -2.32
C VAL A 363 -2.03 15.05 -1.60
N ALA A 364 -2.04 16.15 -2.36
CA ALA A 364 -1.99 17.50 -1.79
C ALA A 364 -3.24 17.81 -0.95
N ALA A 365 -4.42 17.35 -1.35
CA ALA A 365 -5.65 17.50 -0.57
C ALA A 365 -5.57 16.74 0.77
N GLY A 366 -5.12 15.48 0.75
CA GLY A 366 -4.90 14.69 1.96
C GLY A 366 -3.92 15.36 2.93
N LEU A 367 -2.77 15.80 2.41
CA LEU A 367 -1.75 16.51 3.20
C LEU A 367 -2.27 17.84 3.76
N THR A 368 -3.00 18.62 2.97
CA THR A 368 -3.55 19.92 3.39
C THR A 368 -4.49 19.75 4.58
N TRP A 369 -5.44 18.81 4.52
CA TRP A 369 -6.40 18.62 5.61
C TRP A 369 -5.78 17.94 6.83
N PHE A 370 -4.82 17.04 6.62
CA PHE A 370 -4.07 16.45 7.73
C PHE A 370 -3.30 17.51 8.51
N THR A 371 -2.56 18.37 7.80
CA THR A 371 -1.77 19.45 8.41
C THR A 371 -2.66 20.52 9.04
N TYR A 372 -3.79 20.87 8.42
CA TYR A 372 -4.78 21.78 8.99
C TYR A 372 -5.30 21.27 10.34
N ILE A 373 -5.76 20.02 10.42
CA ILE A 373 -6.28 19.44 11.66
C ILE A 373 -5.19 19.38 12.73
N CYS A 374 -3.98 18.93 12.37
CA CYS A 374 -2.85 18.92 13.31
C CYS A 374 -2.56 20.31 13.87
N ALA A 375 -2.55 21.35 13.02
CA ALA A 375 -2.33 22.72 13.45
C ALA A 375 -3.45 23.23 14.39
N GLN A 376 -4.72 22.95 14.07
CA GLN A 376 -5.85 23.35 14.92
C GLN A 376 -5.85 22.64 16.28
N GLU A 377 -5.31 21.42 16.35
CA GLU A 377 -5.24 20.61 17.57
C GLU A 377 -3.88 20.68 18.29
N GLY A 378 -2.95 21.54 17.83
CA GLY A 378 -1.62 21.68 18.44
C GLY A 378 -0.76 20.41 18.37
N ARG A 379 -0.94 19.57 17.36
CA ARG A 379 -0.18 18.34 17.13
C ARG A 379 1.00 18.59 16.18
N ASP A 380 2.11 17.92 16.43
CA ASP A 380 3.18 17.84 15.44
C ASP A 380 2.79 16.92 14.29
N CYS A 381 2.83 17.43 13.06
CA CYS A 381 2.32 16.74 11.88
C CYS A 381 3.07 15.44 11.58
N LEU A 382 4.42 15.47 11.59
CA LEU A 382 5.23 14.34 11.16
C LEU A 382 5.13 13.18 12.14
N SER A 383 5.31 13.44 13.44
CA SER A 383 5.18 12.40 14.46
C SER A 383 3.79 11.80 14.51
N THR A 384 2.74 12.62 14.35
CA THR A 384 1.35 12.15 14.27
C THR A 384 1.16 11.26 13.05
N PHE A 385 1.62 11.68 11.87
CA PHE A 385 1.53 10.90 10.65
C PHE A 385 2.27 9.56 10.78
N HIS A 386 3.53 9.58 11.21
CA HIS A 386 4.32 8.35 11.37
C HIS A 386 3.68 7.38 12.37
N GLY A 387 3.14 7.90 13.48
CA GLY A 387 2.44 7.10 14.48
C GLY A 387 1.18 6.45 13.92
N LEU A 388 0.37 7.20 13.17
CA LEU A 388 -0.84 6.69 12.53
C LEU A 388 -0.53 5.66 11.44
N VAL A 389 0.49 5.90 10.61
CA VAL A 389 0.89 4.93 9.59
C VAL A 389 1.38 3.64 10.23
N LYS A 390 2.27 3.70 11.24
CA LYS A 390 2.74 2.49 11.96
C LYS A 390 1.60 1.70 12.61
N LYS A 391 0.55 2.39 13.07
CA LYS A 391 -0.59 1.77 13.74
C LYS A 391 -1.57 1.12 12.77
N HIS A 392 -1.84 1.77 11.64
CA HIS A 392 -2.95 1.39 10.75
C HIS A 392 -2.48 0.77 9.42
N PHE A 393 -1.24 0.99 9.00
CA PHE A 393 -0.67 0.37 7.80
C PHE A 393 0.10 -0.90 8.17
N LYS A 394 -0.18 -2.00 7.46
CA LYS A 394 0.48 -3.29 7.70
C LYS A 394 1.80 -3.37 6.92
N GLY A 395 2.91 -3.39 7.66
CA GLY A 395 4.27 -3.43 7.12
C GLY A 395 4.86 -2.05 6.85
N TYR A 396 5.90 -2.00 6.02
CA TYR A 396 6.62 -0.76 5.67
C TYR A 396 6.14 -0.16 4.36
N LEU A 397 6.35 1.16 4.21
CA LEU A 397 6.27 1.82 2.91
C LEU A 397 7.46 1.38 2.05
N LYS A 398 7.22 1.16 0.75
CA LYS A 398 8.19 0.44 -0.07
C LYS A 398 8.50 1.16 -1.40
N PRO A 399 9.80 1.36 -1.69
CA PRO A 399 10.25 1.99 -2.92
C PRO A 399 9.98 1.12 -4.16
N PRO A 400 10.10 1.67 -5.39
CA PRO A 400 10.53 3.03 -5.69
C PRO A 400 9.46 4.08 -5.35
N PHE A 401 9.90 5.24 -4.85
CA PHE A 401 9.01 6.39 -4.62
C PHE A 401 9.12 7.36 -5.78
N ASN A 402 8.00 7.95 -6.19
CA ASN A 402 7.99 9.09 -7.08
C ASN A 402 8.26 10.37 -6.27
N THR A 403 9.54 10.60 -5.95
CA THR A 403 9.96 11.74 -5.11
C THR A 403 9.54 13.08 -5.70
N GLU A 404 9.64 13.26 -7.03
CA GLU A 404 9.25 14.52 -7.68
C GLU A 404 7.73 14.74 -7.63
N GLY A 405 6.92 13.73 -7.92
CA GLY A 405 5.46 13.79 -7.83
C GLY A 405 4.99 14.08 -6.41
N ARG A 406 5.50 13.33 -5.42
CA ARG A 406 5.20 13.52 -4.00
C ARG A 406 5.61 14.92 -3.51
N LYS A 407 6.80 15.39 -3.88
CA LYS A 407 7.27 16.74 -3.56
C LYS A 407 6.40 17.83 -4.18
N THR A 408 5.92 17.63 -5.42
CA THR A 408 5.00 18.56 -6.08
C THR A 408 3.67 18.65 -5.32
N ALA A 409 3.20 17.54 -4.75
CA ALA A 409 2.05 17.52 -3.85
C ALA A 409 2.32 18.12 -2.45
N GLY A 410 3.57 18.49 -2.14
CA GLY A 410 4.01 18.99 -0.83
C GLY A 410 4.48 17.91 0.14
N MET A 411 4.44 16.63 -0.25
CA MET A 411 4.85 15.50 0.58
C MET A 411 6.35 15.21 0.38
N THR A 412 7.19 15.84 1.19
CA THR A 412 8.65 15.67 1.24
C THR A 412 9.06 14.29 1.79
N GLU A 413 10.33 13.93 1.63
CA GLU A 413 10.88 12.63 2.07
C GLU A 413 10.75 12.36 3.57
N GLU A 414 10.73 13.40 4.41
CA GLU A 414 10.53 13.28 5.85
C GLU A 414 9.19 12.62 6.23
N TRP A 415 8.18 12.68 5.35
CA TRP A 415 6.89 12.04 5.58
C TRP A 415 6.99 10.52 5.48
N TYR A 416 7.72 9.99 4.49
CA TYR A 416 7.63 8.56 4.13
C TYR A 416 8.92 7.76 4.25
N ILE A 417 10.10 8.39 4.17
CA ILE A 417 11.38 7.69 4.32
C ILE A 417 11.51 7.04 5.71
N PRO A 418 11.12 7.68 6.84
CA PRO A 418 11.18 7.03 8.16
C PRO A 418 10.24 5.81 8.33
N LEU A 419 9.36 5.57 7.35
CA LEU A 419 8.38 4.48 7.36
C LEU A 419 8.80 3.32 6.42
N VAL A 420 9.99 3.38 5.84
CA VAL A 420 10.59 2.26 5.10
C VAL A 420 11.24 1.27 6.05
N LYS A 421 11.45 0.03 5.59
CA LYS A 421 12.17 -0.97 6.38
C LYS A 421 13.60 -0.49 6.65
N PRO A 422 14.09 -0.51 7.90
CA PRO A 422 15.50 -0.23 8.18
C PRO A 422 16.39 -1.19 7.41
N SER A 423 17.36 -0.67 6.66
CA SER A 423 18.34 -1.50 5.96
C SER A 423 19.22 -2.23 6.98
N SER A 424 19.34 -3.55 6.86
CA SER A 424 20.20 -4.40 7.71
C SER A 424 21.71 -4.21 7.46
N GLN A 425 22.13 -3.13 6.79
CA GLN A 425 23.53 -2.82 6.52
C GLN A 425 23.77 -1.31 6.61
N GLN A 426 24.33 -0.84 7.73
CA GLN A 426 25.34 0.24 7.82
C GLN A 426 25.66 0.60 9.29
N GLU A 427 26.50 -0.20 9.93
CA GLU A 427 27.51 0.30 10.86
C GLU A 427 28.89 -0.16 10.38
N LYS A 428 29.39 0.44 9.30
CA LYS A 428 30.83 0.43 9.05
C LYS A 428 31.42 1.61 9.83
N GLN A 429 32.01 1.30 10.98
CA GLN A 429 32.85 2.25 11.73
C GLN A 429 33.90 2.89 10.79
N PRO A 430 34.25 4.17 10.98
CA PRO A 430 35.29 4.81 10.19
C PRO A 430 36.63 4.12 10.45
N GLY A 431 37.23 3.56 9.39
CA GLY A 431 38.50 2.87 9.45
C GLY A 431 39.61 3.74 10.03
N LYS A 432 40.34 3.18 11.01
CA LYS A 432 41.61 3.72 11.52
C LYS A 432 42.57 4.03 10.36
N PRO A 433 43.35 5.13 10.43
CA PRO A 433 44.36 5.44 9.41
C PRO A 433 45.47 4.39 9.43
N SER A 434 45.83 3.89 8.25
CA SER A 434 46.97 2.98 8.07
C SER A 434 48.27 3.71 8.36
N VAL A 435 49.06 3.17 9.28
CA VAL A 435 50.45 3.61 9.51
C VAL A 435 51.28 3.12 8.32
N LEU A 436 51.73 4.05 7.50
CA LEU A 436 52.74 3.83 6.47
C LEU A 436 54.10 3.58 7.16
N THR A 437 54.55 2.33 7.19
CA THR A 437 55.97 2.00 7.40
C THR A 437 56.75 2.30 6.13
N ASN A 438 57.49 3.41 6.14
CA ASN A 438 58.50 3.73 5.14
C ASN A 438 59.69 2.77 5.28
N CYS A 439 59.98 2.01 4.22
CA CYS A 439 61.29 1.39 4.02
C CYS A 439 61.95 2.13 2.85
N SER A 440 62.92 2.99 3.17
CA SER A 440 63.73 3.73 2.20
C SER A 440 65.15 3.17 2.22
N ASP A 441 65.47 2.32 1.25
CA ASP A 441 66.84 2.04 0.84
C ASP A 441 67.08 2.70 -0.52
N ALA A 442 67.87 3.78 -0.50
CA ALA A 442 68.45 4.40 -1.68
C ALA A 442 69.97 4.36 -1.51
N THR A 443 70.60 3.39 -2.17
CA THR A 443 72.03 3.39 -2.48
C THR A 443 72.35 4.51 -3.47
N ALA A 444 73.16 5.47 -3.04
CA ALA A 444 74.03 6.27 -3.90
C ALA A 444 75.29 6.67 -3.12
N LEU A 445 76.42 6.14 -3.61
CA LEU A 445 77.84 6.39 -3.28
C LEU A 445 78.43 5.77 -2.01
#